data_AF-A0A419UWB0-F1
#
_entry.id   AF-A0A419UWB0-F1
#
_cell.length_a   1.000
_cell.length_b   1.000
_cell.length_c   1.000
_cell.angle_alpha   90.00
_cell.angle_beta   90.00
_cell.angle_gamma   90.00
#
_symmetry.space_group_name_H-M   'P 1'
#
loop_
_entity.id
_entity.type
_entity.pdbx_description
1 polymer ?
#
loop_
_entity_poly.entity_id
_entity_poly.type
_entity_poly.pdbx_seq_one_letter_code
_entity_poly.pdbx_strand_id
1 'polypeptide(L)'
;MTTDRYPSRHQAEASITERKDPVTYRNPDFSEGPLTKADEDFYDENGYLLFENLFEPDEIKAMIRELKQTMERNQDRDSVEVIKEPESNDIRTVFEIHKDSGFFESLAQNDRIVQAAQQLLGSEVYITQSR
;
A
#
# COMPACT_ATOMS: atom_id res chain seq x y z
N MET A 1 28.74 3.23 -10.12
CA MET A 1 27.62 4.10 -10.52
C MET A 1 26.46 3.19 -10.87
N THR A 2 25.32 3.34 -10.21
CA THR A 2 24.13 2.50 -10.47
C THR A 2 23.44 3.01 -11.74
N THR A 3 23.22 2.13 -12.72
CA THR A 3 22.55 2.47 -13.98
C THR A 3 21.07 2.72 -13.73
N ASP A 4 20.56 3.87 -14.17
CA ASP A 4 19.12 4.17 -14.15
C ASP A 4 18.39 3.34 -15.22
N ARG A 5 17.49 2.45 -14.78
CA ARG A 5 16.74 1.55 -15.67
C ARG A 5 15.47 2.21 -16.22
N TYR A 6 14.97 3.27 -15.59
CA TYR A 6 13.72 3.95 -15.94
C TYR A 6 13.87 5.48 -15.94
N PRO A 7 14.69 6.04 -16.86
CA PRO A 7 14.93 7.47 -16.91
C PRO A 7 13.64 8.24 -17.21
N SER A 8 13.34 9.27 -16.39
CA SER A 8 12.14 10.10 -16.50
C SER A 8 12.46 11.56 -16.18
N ARG A 9 11.66 12.52 -16.70
CA ARG A 9 11.82 13.97 -16.49
C ARG A 9 13.14 14.57 -17.01
N HIS A 10 13.82 13.88 -17.94
CA HIS A 10 15.04 14.37 -18.60
C HIS A 10 14.82 14.91 -20.02
N GLN A 11 13.73 14.51 -20.66
CA GLN A 11 13.39 14.91 -22.02
C GLN A 11 12.15 15.82 -22.00
N ALA A 12 12.04 16.68 -23.02
CA ALA A 12 10.88 17.56 -23.18
C ALA A 12 9.61 16.78 -23.58
N GLU A 13 9.79 15.64 -24.24
CA GLU A 13 8.70 14.79 -24.71
C GLU A 13 8.58 13.54 -23.85
N ALA A 14 7.33 13.13 -23.60
CA ALA A 14 7.04 11.88 -22.91
C ALA A 14 7.22 10.69 -23.86
N SER A 15 7.66 9.55 -23.32
CA SER A 15 7.78 8.29 -24.05
C SER A 15 7.24 7.13 -23.22
N ILE A 16 6.74 6.11 -23.91
CA ILE A 16 6.39 4.82 -23.32
C ILE A 16 7.62 3.92 -23.44
N THR A 17 7.99 3.26 -22.36
CA THR A 17 9.13 2.35 -22.32
C THR A 17 8.70 1.01 -21.75
N GLU A 18 9.35 -0.06 -22.22
CA GLU A 18 9.09 -1.41 -21.74
C GLU A 18 9.51 -1.58 -20.28
N ARG A 19 8.69 -2.31 -19.52
CA ARG A 19 9.04 -2.75 -18.16
C ARG A 19 10.25 -3.69 -18.23
N LYS A 20 11.22 -3.49 -17.34
CA LYS A 20 12.47 -4.27 -17.30
C LYS A 20 12.54 -5.24 -16.11
N ASP A 21 11.51 -5.26 -15.28
CA ASP A 21 11.42 -6.06 -14.07
C ASP A 21 10.21 -7.00 -14.12
N PRO A 22 10.25 -8.17 -13.47
CA PRO A 22 9.08 -9.04 -13.34
C PRO A 22 7.90 -8.29 -12.71
N VAL A 23 6.67 -8.67 -13.05
CA VAL A 23 5.47 -8.22 -12.33
C VAL A 23 5.36 -8.99 -11.03
N THR A 24 5.37 -10.33 -11.11
CA THR A 24 5.45 -11.24 -9.97
C THR A 24 6.85 -11.85 -9.84
N TYR A 25 7.46 -11.74 -8.66
CA TYR A 25 8.80 -12.27 -8.37
C TYR A 25 8.69 -13.68 -7.80
N ARG A 26 9.08 -14.68 -8.59
CA ARG A 26 9.04 -16.09 -8.17
C ARG A 26 10.23 -16.43 -7.26
N ASN A 27 9.97 -16.65 -5.99
CA ASN A 27 10.93 -17.16 -5.01
C ASN A 27 10.31 -18.32 -4.21
N PRO A 28 10.89 -19.54 -4.22
CA PRO A 28 10.37 -20.68 -3.46
C PRO A 28 10.18 -20.40 -1.96
N ASP A 29 11.03 -19.57 -1.36
CA ASP A 29 10.96 -19.24 0.07
C ASP A 29 9.73 -18.38 0.42
N PHE A 30 9.12 -17.75 -0.59
CA PHE A 30 7.92 -16.92 -0.45
C PHE A 30 6.77 -17.43 -1.33
N SER A 31 6.81 -18.72 -1.70
CA SER A 31 5.78 -19.32 -2.57
C SER A 31 4.53 -19.77 -1.81
N GLU A 32 4.61 -19.86 -0.47
CA GLU A 32 3.45 -20.08 0.38
C GLU A 32 2.79 -18.73 0.73
N GLY A 33 1.49 -18.61 0.49
CA GLY A 33 0.74 -17.40 0.79
C GLY A 33 -0.75 -17.53 0.47
N PRO A 34 -1.52 -16.46 0.67
CA PRO A 34 -2.98 -16.47 0.51
C PRO A 34 -3.44 -16.44 -0.95
N LEU A 35 -2.55 -16.13 -1.92
CA LEU A 35 -2.93 -15.99 -3.32
C LEU A 35 -2.92 -17.35 -4.02
N THR A 36 -3.97 -17.62 -4.77
CA THR A 36 -4.02 -18.79 -5.64
C THR A 36 -3.17 -18.55 -6.89
N LYS A 37 -2.88 -19.63 -7.61
CA LYS A 37 -2.21 -19.53 -8.92
C LYS A 37 -2.97 -18.63 -9.90
N ALA A 38 -4.31 -18.66 -9.86
CA ALA A 38 -5.15 -17.82 -10.70
C ALA A 38 -5.04 -16.33 -10.32
N ASP A 39 -4.90 -16.02 -9.03
CA ASP A 39 -4.67 -14.64 -8.57
C ASP A 39 -3.31 -14.13 -9.04
N GLU A 40 -2.24 -14.94 -8.91
CA GLU A 40 -0.91 -14.57 -9.42
C GLU A 40 -0.93 -14.31 -10.93
N ASP A 41 -1.59 -15.18 -11.70
CA ASP A 41 -1.66 -15.05 -13.16
C ASP A 41 -2.50 -13.84 -13.56
N PHE A 42 -3.61 -13.57 -12.86
CA PHE A 42 -4.40 -12.36 -13.06
C PHE A 42 -3.59 -11.10 -12.75
N TYR A 43 -2.84 -11.09 -11.64
CA TYR A 43 -2.00 -9.95 -11.28
C TYR A 43 -0.87 -9.72 -12.30
N ASP A 44 -0.24 -10.77 -12.80
CA ASP A 44 0.81 -10.69 -13.82
C ASP A 44 0.28 -10.05 -15.12
N GLU A 45 -0.94 -10.39 -15.53
CA GLU A 45 -1.59 -9.86 -16.74
C GLU A 45 -2.19 -8.46 -16.55
N ASN A 46 -2.82 -8.18 -15.39
CA ASN A 46 -3.66 -6.99 -15.19
C ASN A 46 -3.03 -5.94 -14.27
N GLY A 47 -2.03 -6.31 -13.45
CA GLY A 47 -1.33 -5.41 -12.54
C GLY A 47 -2.09 -5.03 -11.26
N TYR A 48 -3.21 -5.68 -10.95
CA TYR A 48 -3.97 -5.46 -9.72
C TYR A 48 -4.72 -6.73 -9.26
N LEU A 49 -5.15 -6.73 -8.00
CA LEU A 49 -6.06 -7.73 -7.42
C LEU A 49 -7.17 -7.04 -6.65
N LEU A 50 -8.37 -7.64 -6.65
CA LEU A 50 -9.52 -7.16 -5.89
C LEU A 50 -10.01 -8.28 -4.96
N PHE A 51 -10.04 -8.00 -3.67
CA PHE A 51 -10.55 -8.91 -2.65
C PHE A 51 -11.85 -8.34 -2.07
N GLU A 52 -12.99 -8.94 -2.40
CA GLU A 52 -14.30 -8.44 -1.95
C GLU A 52 -14.52 -8.61 -0.45
N ASN A 53 -14.01 -9.69 0.14
CA ASN A 53 -14.26 -10.07 1.54
C ASN A 53 -12.94 -10.40 2.27
N LEU A 54 -11.95 -9.52 2.13
CA LEU A 54 -10.65 -9.71 2.81
C LEU A 54 -10.77 -9.62 4.34
N PHE A 55 -11.72 -8.82 4.81
CA PHE A 55 -11.99 -8.58 6.23
C PHE A 55 -13.47 -8.80 6.53
N GLU A 56 -13.74 -9.31 7.73
CA GLU A 56 -15.09 -9.56 8.20
C GLU A 56 -15.82 -8.24 8.54
N PRO A 57 -17.17 -8.22 8.53
CA PRO A 57 -17.93 -7.00 8.80
C PRO A 57 -17.60 -6.31 10.13
N ASP A 58 -17.23 -7.06 11.17
CA ASP A 58 -16.86 -6.48 12.46
C ASP A 58 -15.44 -5.89 12.47
N GLU A 59 -14.50 -6.47 11.70
CA GLU A 59 -13.18 -5.89 11.47
C GLU A 59 -13.31 -4.55 10.73
N ILE A 60 -14.17 -4.51 9.70
CA ILE A 60 -14.48 -3.28 8.95
C ILE A 60 -15.06 -2.21 9.88
N LYS A 61 -16.01 -2.57 10.77
CA LYS A 61 -16.56 -1.62 11.75
C LYS A 61 -15.48 -1.07 12.69
N ALA A 62 -14.52 -1.89 13.10
CA ALA A 62 -13.40 -1.45 13.92
C ALA A 62 -12.50 -0.46 13.16
N MET A 63 -12.17 -0.76 11.89
CA MET A 63 -11.39 0.13 11.03
C MET A 63 -12.06 1.48 10.84
N ILE A 64 -13.37 1.50 10.56
CA ILE A 64 -14.13 2.75 10.40
C ILE A 64 -14.12 3.57 11.69
N ARG A 65 -14.26 2.91 12.85
CA ARG A 65 -14.22 3.59 14.14
C ARG A 65 -12.85 4.22 14.39
N GLU A 66 -11.78 3.48 14.18
CA GLU A 66 -10.43 4.01 14.40
C GLU A 66 -10.09 5.13 13.42
N LEU A 67 -10.52 5.01 12.16
CA LEU A 67 -10.36 6.06 11.17
C LEU A 67 -10.99 7.37 11.66
N LYS A 68 -12.25 7.33 12.14
CA LYS A 68 -12.93 8.51 12.69
C LYS A 68 -12.17 9.11 13.87
N GLN A 69 -11.76 8.28 14.83
CA GLN A 69 -10.99 8.75 15.98
C GLN A 69 -9.64 9.35 15.58
N THR A 70 -8.97 8.77 14.58
CA THR A 70 -7.70 9.29 14.05
C THR A 70 -7.91 10.66 13.40
N MET A 71 -8.97 10.83 12.62
CA MET A 71 -9.31 12.13 12.05
C MET A 71 -9.61 13.17 13.15
N GLU A 72 -10.43 12.82 14.14
CA GLU A 72 -10.74 13.69 15.27
C GLU A 72 -9.49 14.10 16.06
N ARG A 73 -8.58 13.16 16.36
CA ARG A 73 -7.31 13.43 17.05
C ARG A 73 -6.38 14.36 16.27
N ASN A 74 -6.46 14.34 14.94
CA ASN A 74 -5.60 15.15 14.06
C ASN A 74 -6.28 16.45 13.58
N GLN A 75 -7.53 16.72 13.96
CA GLN A 75 -8.32 17.87 13.47
C GLN A 75 -7.59 19.20 13.67
N ASP A 76 -6.99 19.37 14.84
CA ASP A 76 -6.26 20.59 15.21
C ASP A 76 -4.74 20.42 15.08
N ARG A 77 -4.25 19.26 14.60
CA ARG A 77 -2.82 19.03 14.38
C ARG A 77 -2.38 19.86 13.18
N ASP A 78 -1.31 20.64 13.38
CA ASP A 78 -0.60 21.35 12.32
C ASP A 78 0.75 20.66 12.12
N SER A 79 0.81 19.78 11.13
CA SER A 79 2.01 18.99 10.82
C SER A 79 2.03 18.65 9.34
N VAL A 80 3.23 18.45 8.79
CA VAL A 80 3.42 18.07 7.38
C VAL A 80 2.76 16.72 7.01
N GLU A 81 2.45 15.90 8.01
CA GLU A 81 1.79 14.61 7.86
C GLU A 81 0.27 14.75 7.71
N VAL A 82 -0.33 15.87 8.13
CA VAL A 82 -1.78 16.10 8.05
C VAL A 82 -2.06 17.09 6.94
N ILE A 83 -2.62 16.60 5.83
CA ILE A 83 -3.04 17.43 4.71
C ILE A 83 -4.52 17.75 4.86
N LYS A 84 -4.83 19.05 4.87
CA LYS A 84 -6.20 19.57 4.95
C LYS A 84 -6.62 20.22 3.64
N GLU A 85 -7.92 20.24 3.38
CA GLU A 85 -8.48 20.96 2.25
C GLU A 85 -8.25 22.47 2.43
N PRO A 86 -7.72 23.18 1.42
CA PRO A 86 -7.38 24.60 1.53
C PRO A 86 -8.57 25.49 1.92
N GLU A 87 -9.78 25.11 1.51
CA GLU A 87 -10.98 25.96 1.64
C GLU A 87 -11.78 25.68 2.92
N SER A 88 -11.82 24.44 3.39
CA SER A 88 -12.65 24.03 4.55
C SER A 88 -11.86 23.68 5.80
N ASN A 89 -10.54 23.52 5.69
CA ASN A 89 -9.69 22.99 6.76
C ASN A 89 -10.07 21.56 7.20
N ASP A 90 -10.86 20.83 6.40
CA ASP A 90 -11.18 19.42 6.64
C ASP A 90 -9.97 18.54 6.33
N ILE A 91 -9.75 17.49 7.12
CA ILE A 91 -8.65 16.56 6.84
C ILE A 91 -8.92 15.77 5.56
N ARG A 92 -7.97 15.82 4.63
CA ARG A 92 -7.96 15.03 3.40
C ARG A 92 -7.11 13.78 3.53
N THR A 93 -5.98 13.85 4.22
CA THR A 93 -5.01 12.75 4.30
C THR A 93 -4.17 12.88 5.57
N VAL A 94 -3.88 11.74 6.21
CA VAL A 94 -2.92 11.67 7.33
C VAL A 94 -1.85 10.65 6.95
N PHE A 95 -0.63 11.12 6.67
CA PHE A 95 0.51 10.28 6.31
C PHE A 95 1.11 9.57 7.53
N GLU A 96 1.89 8.53 7.26
CA GLU A 96 2.71 7.83 8.26
C GLU A 96 1.92 7.19 9.43
N ILE A 97 0.61 6.98 9.26
CA ILE A 97 -0.28 6.34 10.27
C ILE A 97 0.20 4.97 10.78
N HIS A 98 1.04 4.26 10.01
CA HIS A 98 1.65 3.00 10.44
C HIS A 98 2.76 3.17 11.49
N LYS A 99 3.25 4.40 11.72
CA LYS A 99 4.33 4.70 12.70
C LYS A 99 3.81 5.12 14.07
N ASP A 100 2.52 5.39 14.20
CA ASP A 100 1.91 5.91 15.44
C ASP A 100 1.67 4.83 16.52
N SER A 101 2.29 3.66 16.40
CA SER A 101 2.21 2.52 17.32
C SER A 101 0.80 2.09 17.73
N GLY A 102 -0.13 2.16 16.78
CA GLY A 102 -1.55 1.96 17.02
C GLY A 102 -2.19 0.93 16.08
N PHE A 103 -3.51 1.04 15.94
CA PHE A 103 -4.31 0.13 15.13
C PHE A 103 -3.83 0.01 13.67
N PHE A 104 -3.43 1.13 13.04
CA PHE A 104 -2.98 1.12 11.65
C PHE A 104 -1.61 0.48 11.45
N GLU A 105 -0.73 0.50 12.46
CA GLU A 105 0.48 -0.30 12.45
C GLU A 105 0.13 -1.79 12.41
N SER A 106 -0.71 -2.24 13.36
CA SER A 106 -1.17 -3.63 13.42
C SER A 106 -1.92 -4.07 12.16
N LEU A 107 -2.70 -3.17 11.56
CA LEU A 107 -3.38 -3.44 10.30
C LEU A 107 -2.40 -3.62 9.15
N ALA A 108 -1.39 -2.76 9.05
CA ALA A 108 -0.38 -2.86 8.00
C ALA A 108 0.52 -4.10 8.14
N GLN A 109 0.63 -4.66 9.37
CA GLN A 109 1.30 -5.91 9.67
C GLN A 109 0.40 -7.15 9.58
N ASN A 110 -0.87 -7.01 9.17
CA ASN A 110 -1.79 -8.14 9.10
C ASN A 110 -1.32 -9.18 8.08
N ASP A 111 -1.27 -10.46 8.48
CA ASP A 111 -0.78 -11.56 7.65
C ASP A 111 -1.46 -11.65 6.28
N ARG A 112 -2.75 -11.35 6.18
CA ARG A 112 -3.50 -11.38 4.91
C ARG A 112 -2.95 -10.37 3.89
N ILE A 113 -2.38 -9.26 4.37
CA ILE A 113 -1.75 -8.23 3.54
C ILE A 113 -0.28 -8.57 3.32
N VAL A 114 0.46 -8.84 4.40
CA VAL A 114 1.90 -9.05 4.36
C VAL A 114 2.26 -10.27 3.53
N GLN A 115 1.60 -11.41 3.74
CA GLN A 115 1.90 -12.64 3.01
C GLN A 115 1.54 -12.51 1.52
N ALA A 116 0.45 -11.82 1.17
CA ALA A 116 0.11 -11.55 -0.23
C ALA A 116 1.19 -10.69 -0.90
N ALA A 117 1.67 -9.64 -0.22
CA ALA A 117 2.73 -8.79 -0.74
C ALA A 117 4.06 -9.54 -0.88
N GLN A 118 4.43 -10.34 0.11
CA GLN A 118 5.63 -11.19 0.09
C GLN A 118 5.57 -12.23 -1.03
N GLN A 119 4.41 -12.84 -1.27
CA GLN A 119 4.19 -13.80 -2.36
C GLN A 119 4.38 -13.14 -3.73
N LEU A 120 3.88 -11.92 -3.93
CA LEU A 120 4.06 -11.18 -5.18
C LEU A 120 5.48 -10.65 -5.37
N LEU A 121 6.13 -10.20 -4.30
CA LEU A 121 7.45 -9.56 -4.34
C LEU A 121 8.62 -10.53 -4.10
N GLY A 122 8.34 -11.79 -3.77
CA GLY A 122 9.34 -12.85 -3.59
C GLY A 122 10.40 -12.54 -2.53
N SER A 123 10.07 -11.73 -1.53
CA SER A 123 10.99 -11.22 -0.50
C SER A 123 10.24 -10.71 0.73
N GLU A 124 10.96 -10.49 1.83
CA GLU A 124 10.44 -9.71 2.95
C GLU A 124 10.10 -8.28 2.53
N VAL A 125 9.06 -7.71 3.13
CA VAL A 125 8.51 -6.41 2.74
C VAL A 125 8.56 -5.43 3.91
N TYR A 126 8.57 -4.13 3.57
CA TYR A 126 8.42 -3.05 4.53
C TYR A 126 7.52 -1.96 3.96
N ILE A 127 6.98 -1.11 4.82
CA ILE A 127 6.09 -0.03 4.41
C ILE A 127 6.93 1.12 3.86
N THR A 128 6.80 1.38 2.56
CA THR A 128 7.44 2.57 1.95
C THR A 128 6.66 3.84 2.27
N GLN A 129 5.32 3.77 2.36
CA GLN A 129 4.43 4.88 2.69
C GLN A 129 3.08 4.35 3.19
N SER A 130 2.44 5.07 4.12
CA SER A 130 1.02 4.92 4.46
C SER A 130 0.35 6.30 4.48
N ARG A 131 -0.95 6.35 4.20
CA ARG A 131 -1.74 7.59 4.26
C ARG A 131 -3.23 7.32 4.40
#